data_AF-A0A1Y2GF57-F1
#
_entry.id   AF-A0A1Y2GF57-F1
#
_cell.length_a   1.000
_cell.length_b   1.000
_cell.length_c   1.000
_cell.angle_alpha   90.00
_cell.angle_beta   90.00
_cell.angle_gamma   90.00
#
_symmetry.space_group_name_H-M   'P 1'
#
loop_
_entity.id
_entity.type
_entity.pdbx_description
1 polymer ?
#
loop_
_entity_poly.entity_id
_entity_poly.type
_entity_poly.pdbx_seq_one_letter_code
_entity_poly.pdbx_strand_id
1 'polypeptide(L)'
;MLVVPQKNSVLPVATTVKHSDEPNEDFQVKVPIQGVLFNGQYCFDVVLTTDLNRITGPLRGDPKHPQALVKHREIMLTLLKDLTTVDLCFSFPSDKSCSNFGLWAHQTILKRYKPLAEFINSPPAKESKERKIVRFKGDKSRDSSRSSDSYSGESDEGDESEYEEDDDRCCLLIDDEFMMATICALLMYVYTGDIELSVDTSKFAIKQSEGDGSTSGQGKNSTRHPLGLDSGWRFKDVTWMDLLKAADYYGVTDLQARCEEEVIASINESNALDILFNVGQKYKDIKLEAIDYIANMMGSLFNQERDPFAPYKDHPSCYELMVEVMRHKGNQGL
;
A
#
# COMPACT_ATOMS: atom_id res chain seq x y z
N MET A 1 -21.99 -0.08 23.36
CA MET A 1 -21.60 -0.24 21.94
C MET A 1 -22.32 0.82 21.12
N LEU A 2 -21.60 1.61 20.33
CA LEU A 2 -22.19 2.68 19.52
C LEU A 2 -21.82 2.44 18.05
N VAL A 3 -22.81 2.58 17.15
CA VAL A 3 -22.59 2.44 15.71
C VAL A 3 -22.79 3.80 15.06
N VAL A 4 -21.74 4.30 14.40
CA VAL A 4 -21.73 5.66 13.87
C VAL A 4 -21.79 5.65 12.33
N PRO A 5 -22.87 6.20 11.74
CA PRO A 5 -23.00 6.47 10.31
C PRO A 5 -21.90 7.39 9.76
N GLN A 6 -21.26 7.05 8.63
CA GLN A 6 -20.23 7.93 8.05
C GLN A 6 -20.76 9.17 7.28
N LYS A 7 -22.05 9.28 6.89
CA LYS A 7 -22.60 10.53 6.30
C LYS A 7 -24.14 10.70 6.35
N ASN A 8 -24.56 11.96 6.49
CA ASN A 8 -25.92 12.57 6.38
C ASN A 8 -27.12 12.08 7.21
N SER A 9 -26.99 11.12 8.13
CA SER A 9 -28.00 10.98 9.18
C SER A 9 -27.72 11.97 10.34
N VAL A 10 -28.75 12.67 10.80
CA VAL A 10 -28.63 13.81 11.74
C VAL A 10 -28.31 13.38 13.17
N LEU A 11 -28.29 12.08 13.49
CA LEU A 11 -28.04 11.61 14.85
C LEU A 11 -27.23 10.30 14.86
N PRO A 12 -26.19 10.17 15.71
CA PRO A 12 -25.64 8.86 16.04
C PRO A 12 -26.76 7.98 16.61
N VAL A 13 -26.90 6.75 16.11
CA VAL A 13 -27.82 5.78 16.70
C VAL A 13 -27.10 5.18 17.90
N ALA A 14 -27.29 5.83 19.05
CA ALA A 14 -26.87 5.27 20.33
C ALA A 14 -27.82 4.13 20.70
N THR A 15 -27.41 2.89 20.44
CA THR A 15 -28.15 1.73 20.92
C THR A 15 -27.72 1.44 22.35
N THR A 16 -28.61 1.70 23.32
CA THR A 16 -28.39 1.31 24.71
C THR A 16 -28.46 -0.21 24.78
N VAL A 17 -27.32 -0.84 25.03
CA VAL A 17 -27.26 -2.28 25.31
C VAL A 17 -27.79 -2.48 26.73
N LYS A 18 -28.88 -3.24 26.88
CA LYS A 18 -29.30 -3.70 28.21
C LYS A 18 -28.27 -4.71 28.70
N HIS A 19 -27.67 -4.44 29.85
CA HIS A 19 -26.87 -5.45 30.54
C HIS A 19 -27.80 -6.59 30.96
N SER A 20 -27.52 -7.80 30.48
CA SER A 20 -27.97 -9.02 31.15
C SER A 20 -27.00 -9.33 32.28
N ASP A 21 -27.53 -9.81 33.40
CA ASP A 21 -26.73 -10.22 34.56
C ASP A 21 -26.06 -11.60 34.34
N GLU A 22 -26.29 -12.25 33.19
CA GLU A 22 -25.69 -13.54 32.89
C GLU A 22 -24.29 -13.41 32.26
N PRO A 23 -23.25 -14.07 32.82
CA PRO A 23 -21.85 -13.83 32.49
C PRO A 23 -21.37 -14.35 31.11
N ASN A 24 -22.26 -14.64 30.16
CA ASN A 24 -21.90 -15.22 28.85
C ASN A 24 -22.90 -14.90 27.71
N GLU A 25 -23.68 -13.83 27.81
CA GLU A 25 -24.61 -13.49 26.72
C GLU A 25 -23.91 -12.82 25.53
N ASP A 26 -24.23 -13.32 24.33
CA ASP A 26 -23.86 -12.71 23.07
C ASP A 26 -24.49 -11.32 22.92
N PHE A 27 -23.65 -10.31 22.69
CA PHE A 27 -24.12 -8.94 22.46
C PHE A 27 -24.55 -8.76 21.00
N GLN A 28 -25.86 -8.73 20.76
CA GLN A 28 -26.40 -8.39 19.44
C GLN A 28 -26.76 -6.89 19.36
N VAL A 29 -26.18 -6.20 18.37
CA VAL A 29 -26.56 -4.82 18.04
C VAL A 29 -27.18 -4.79 16.66
N LYS A 30 -28.43 -4.30 16.62
CA LYS A 30 -29.17 -4.07 15.36
C LYS A 30 -28.95 -2.63 14.93
N VAL A 31 -28.47 -2.46 13.70
CA VAL A 31 -28.21 -1.15 13.10
C VAL A 31 -29.13 -0.97 11.90
N PRO A 32 -29.89 0.13 11.81
CA PRO A 32 -30.72 0.40 10.64
C PRO A 32 -29.87 0.52 9.38
N ILE A 33 -30.14 -0.30 8.36
CA ILE A 33 -29.39 -0.34 7.10
C ILE A 33 -29.30 1.05 6.46
N GLN A 34 -30.39 1.83 6.50
CA GLN A 34 -30.47 3.18 5.93
C GLN A 34 -29.48 4.16 6.57
N GLY A 35 -29.04 3.89 7.81
CA GLY A 35 -28.05 4.71 8.52
C GLY A 35 -26.61 4.31 8.24
N VAL A 36 -26.36 3.15 7.65
CA VAL A 36 -24.99 2.63 7.47
C VAL A 36 -24.65 2.26 6.05
N LEU A 37 -25.58 2.37 5.10
CA LEU A 37 -25.32 2.12 3.70
C LEU A 37 -24.83 3.42 3.01
N PHE A 38 -23.63 3.41 2.44
CA PHE A 38 -23.09 4.47 1.61
C PHE A 38 -22.60 3.88 0.27
N ASN A 39 -23.12 4.41 -0.85
CA ASN A 39 -22.85 3.89 -2.20
C ASN A 39 -23.05 2.37 -2.34
N GLY A 40 -24.05 1.82 -1.66
CA GLY A 40 -24.35 0.38 -1.69
C GLY A 40 -23.43 -0.49 -0.81
N GLN A 41 -22.52 0.11 -0.03
CA GLN A 41 -21.64 -0.59 0.91
C GLN A 41 -21.94 -0.19 2.35
N TYR A 42 -21.74 -1.12 3.29
CA TYR A 42 -21.84 -0.82 4.72
C TYR A 42 -20.63 -0.01 5.18
N CYS A 43 -20.89 1.13 5.82
CA CYS A 43 -19.90 2.15 6.15
C CYS A 43 -20.20 2.73 7.54
N PHE A 44 -19.67 2.06 8.56
CA PHE A 44 -19.85 2.42 9.96
C PHE A 44 -18.66 1.96 10.79
N ASP A 45 -18.41 2.67 11.89
CA ASP A 45 -17.45 2.28 12.90
C ASP A 45 -18.18 1.70 14.11
N VAL A 46 -17.66 0.60 14.66
CA VAL A 46 -18.11 0.03 15.93
C VAL A 46 -17.16 0.48 17.01
N VAL A 47 -17.66 1.29 17.94
CA VAL A 47 -16.89 1.71 19.11
C VAL A 47 -17.41 0.97 20.33
N LEU A 48 -16.54 0.13 20.92
CA LEU A 48 -16.73 -0.50 22.21
C LEU A 48 -15.99 0.34 23.26
N THR A 49 -16.72 0.90 24.22
CA THR A 49 -16.11 1.64 25.32
C THR A 49 -16.95 1.49 26.58
N THR A 50 -16.27 1.51 27.72
CA THR A 50 -16.86 1.49 29.07
C THR A 50 -17.07 2.90 29.64
N ASP A 51 -16.56 3.93 28.96
CA ASP A 51 -16.63 5.34 29.40
C ASP A 51 -17.65 6.13 28.55
N LEU A 52 -18.88 6.24 29.07
CA LEU A 52 -19.98 6.95 28.42
C LEU A 52 -19.72 8.45 28.19
N ASN A 53 -18.80 9.06 28.94
CA ASN A 53 -18.53 10.49 28.87
C ASN A 53 -17.60 10.88 27.70
N ARG A 54 -16.97 9.90 27.02
CA ARG A 54 -16.05 10.16 25.89
C ARG A 54 -16.72 10.19 24.52
N ILE A 55 -18.01 9.87 24.42
CA ILE A 55 -18.68 9.56 23.13
C ILE A 55 -19.55 10.71 22.58
N THR A 56 -19.66 11.84 23.29
CA THR A 56 -20.59 12.92 22.88
C THR A 56 -20.09 13.83 21.75
N GLY A 57 -19.01 13.45 21.04
CA GLY A 57 -18.47 14.21 19.91
C GLY A 57 -18.82 13.57 18.57
N PRO A 58 -19.32 14.33 17.57
CA PRO A 58 -19.52 13.80 16.22
C PRO A 58 -18.19 13.35 15.60
N LEU A 59 -18.12 12.11 15.08
CA LEU A 59 -16.96 11.57 14.35
C LEU A 59 -16.79 12.15 12.94
N ARG A 60 -17.54 13.19 12.59
CA ARG A 60 -17.27 13.93 11.36
C ARG A 60 -15.94 14.67 11.53
N GLY A 61 -14.98 14.37 10.66
CA GLY A 61 -14.00 15.35 10.25
C GLY A 61 -14.75 16.50 9.56
N ASP A 62 -15.31 17.41 10.35
CA ASP A 62 -15.52 18.76 9.88
C ASP A 62 -14.13 19.26 9.44
N PRO A 63 -13.95 19.86 8.26
CA PRO A 63 -12.69 20.54 7.93
C PRO A 63 -12.28 21.58 9.00
N LYS A 64 -13.20 22.00 9.88
CA LYS A 64 -12.93 22.82 11.07
C LYS A 64 -12.49 22.03 12.32
N HIS A 65 -12.65 20.71 12.35
CA HIS A 65 -12.24 19.83 13.45
C HIS A 65 -11.24 18.75 12.99
N PRO A 66 -9.95 19.10 12.88
CA PRO A 66 -8.86 18.19 12.48
C PRO A 66 -8.69 16.94 13.36
N GLN A 67 -9.28 16.90 14.55
CA GLN A 67 -9.09 15.81 15.51
C GLN A 67 -9.72 14.46 15.11
N ALA A 68 -10.83 14.45 14.36
CA ALA A 68 -11.47 13.19 13.96
C ALA A 68 -10.65 12.45 12.88
N LEU A 69 -10.08 13.20 11.94
CA LEU A 69 -9.16 12.68 10.92
C LEU A 69 -7.89 12.08 11.53
N VAL A 70 -7.38 12.71 12.60
CA VAL A 70 -6.21 12.21 13.35
C VAL A 70 -6.49 10.83 13.95
N LYS A 71 -7.65 10.62 14.59
CA LYS A 71 -7.99 9.31 15.17
C LYS A 71 -8.14 8.20 14.13
N HIS A 72 -8.81 8.49 13.01
CA HIS A 72 -8.92 7.51 11.92
C HIS A 72 -7.54 7.15 11.37
N ARG A 73 -6.67 8.15 11.16
CA ARG A 73 -5.29 7.94 10.71
C ARG A 73 -4.49 7.08 11.68
N GLU A 74 -4.59 7.33 12.98
CA GLU A 74 -3.92 6.51 14.00
C GLU A 74 -4.35 5.04 13.95
N ILE A 75 -5.65 4.77 13.80
CA ILE A 75 -6.17 3.41 13.66
C ILE A 75 -5.63 2.74 12.38
N MET A 76 -5.64 3.46 11.25
CA MET A 76 -5.13 2.92 9.99
C MET A 76 -3.62 2.64 10.03
N LEU A 77 -2.85 3.48 10.74
CA LEU A 77 -1.44 3.22 11.00
C LEU A 77 -1.22 1.99 11.90
N THR A 78 -2.10 1.74 12.87
CA THR A 78 -2.05 0.51 13.67
C THR A 78 -2.32 -0.71 12.80
N LEU A 79 -3.34 -0.66 11.93
CA LEU A 79 -3.63 -1.76 10.99
C LEU A 79 -2.45 -2.01 10.06
N LEU A 80 -1.82 -0.97 9.52
CA LEU A 80 -0.68 -1.14 8.60
C LEU A 80 0.49 -1.91 9.22
N LYS A 81 0.62 -1.94 10.55
CA LYS A 81 1.62 -2.67 11.33
C LYS A 81 1.17 -4.07 11.78
N ASP A 82 -0.12 -4.38 11.68
CA ASP A 82 -0.70 -5.57 12.30
C ASP A 82 -0.48 -6.81 11.42
N LEU A 83 0.45 -7.67 11.82
CA LEU A 83 0.73 -8.93 11.13
C LEU A 83 -0.35 -10.01 11.32
N THR A 84 -1.29 -9.82 12.24
CA THR A 84 -2.30 -10.84 12.59
C THR A 84 -3.57 -10.75 11.74
N THR A 85 -3.86 -9.57 11.18
CA THR A 85 -5.11 -9.30 10.44
C THR A 85 -4.91 -9.14 8.93
N VAL A 86 -3.66 -9.11 8.46
CA VAL A 86 -3.30 -9.03 7.04
C VAL A 86 -3.59 -10.32 6.28
N ASP A 87 -4.12 -10.17 5.06
CA ASP A 87 -4.59 -11.24 4.17
C ASP A 87 -4.01 -11.12 2.75
N LEU A 88 -3.10 -10.16 2.53
CA LEU A 88 -2.37 -9.95 1.28
C LEU A 88 -0.88 -9.75 1.56
N CYS A 89 -0.02 -10.40 0.78
CA CYS A 89 1.42 -10.21 0.82
C CYS A 89 1.91 -9.70 -0.55
N PHE A 90 2.68 -8.62 -0.57
CA PHE A 90 3.45 -8.20 -1.74
C PHE A 90 4.86 -8.76 -1.63
N SER A 91 5.33 -9.43 -2.67
CA SER A 91 6.67 -10.01 -2.74
C SER A 91 7.46 -9.37 -3.89
N PHE A 92 8.74 -9.11 -3.63
CA PHE A 92 9.64 -8.32 -4.48
C PHE A 92 10.83 -9.18 -4.94
N PRO A 93 10.61 -10.19 -5.80
CA PRO A 93 11.63 -11.19 -6.11
C PRO A 93 12.91 -10.60 -6.74
N SER A 94 12.78 -9.48 -7.44
CA SER A 94 13.88 -8.87 -8.18
C SER A 94 14.57 -7.73 -7.45
N ASP A 95 13.98 -7.25 -6.36
CA ASP A 95 14.62 -6.27 -5.50
C ASP A 95 15.69 -6.99 -4.67
N LYS A 96 16.96 -6.91 -5.11
CA LYS A 96 18.08 -7.55 -4.41
C LYS A 96 18.21 -7.10 -2.94
N SER A 97 17.70 -5.91 -2.62
CA SER A 97 17.71 -5.43 -1.24
C SER A 97 16.63 -6.13 -0.40
N CYS A 98 15.53 -6.57 -1.02
CA CYS A 98 14.35 -7.05 -0.33
C CYS A 98 13.79 -8.39 -0.83
N SER A 99 14.58 -9.19 -1.55
CA SER A 99 14.10 -10.39 -2.25
C SER A 99 13.50 -11.47 -1.34
N ASN A 100 13.79 -11.40 -0.04
CA ASN A 100 13.29 -12.32 0.98
C ASN A 100 12.29 -11.64 1.93
N PHE A 101 11.75 -10.48 1.60
CA PHE A 101 10.76 -9.79 2.45
C PHE A 101 9.41 -9.72 1.77
N GLY A 102 8.37 -10.03 2.54
CA GLY A 102 6.98 -9.81 2.19
C GLY A 102 6.47 -8.55 2.90
N LEU A 103 5.86 -7.65 2.13
CA LEU A 103 5.12 -6.50 2.63
C LEU A 103 3.64 -6.89 2.74
N TRP A 104 3.10 -6.93 3.95
CA TRP A 104 1.74 -7.39 4.19
C TRP A 104 0.74 -6.23 4.24
N ALA A 105 -0.48 -6.49 3.78
CA ALA A 105 -1.58 -5.54 3.73
C ALA A 105 -2.94 -6.23 3.82
N HIS A 106 -3.99 -5.42 3.95
CA HIS A 106 -5.39 -5.82 3.99
C HIS A 106 -6.04 -5.65 2.61
N GLN A 107 -6.49 -6.74 1.99
CA GLN A 107 -7.23 -6.72 0.73
C GLN A 107 -8.48 -5.85 0.83
N THR A 108 -9.17 -5.89 1.97
CA THR A 108 -10.40 -5.11 2.22
C THR A 108 -10.18 -3.61 2.10
N ILE A 109 -9.01 -3.10 2.47
CA ILE A 109 -8.64 -1.70 2.34
C ILE A 109 -8.27 -1.38 0.89
N LEU A 110 -7.44 -2.22 0.27
CA LEU A 110 -6.98 -2.01 -1.11
C LEU A 110 -8.10 -2.10 -2.13
N LYS A 111 -9.07 -3.00 -1.92
CA LYS A 111 -10.24 -3.19 -2.79
C LYS A 111 -11.19 -1.98 -2.83
N ARG A 112 -10.98 -0.96 -1.99
CA ARG A 112 -11.67 0.33 -2.10
C ARG A 112 -11.32 1.07 -3.39
N TYR A 113 -10.14 0.82 -3.94
CA TYR A 113 -9.71 1.34 -5.24
C TYR A 113 -10.04 0.30 -6.30
N LYS A 114 -10.93 0.64 -7.23
CA LYS A 114 -11.43 -0.29 -8.24
C LYS A 114 -10.31 -0.98 -9.05
N PRO A 115 -9.27 -0.27 -9.53
CA PRO A 115 -8.19 -0.92 -10.28
C PRO A 115 -7.36 -1.88 -9.43
N LEU A 116 -7.09 -1.55 -8.16
CA LEU A 116 -6.49 -2.49 -7.20
C LEU A 116 -7.40 -3.69 -6.92
N ALA A 117 -8.71 -3.51 -6.82
CA ALA A 117 -9.65 -4.60 -6.63
C ALA A 117 -9.64 -5.57 -7.83
N GLU A 118 -9.63 -5.03 -9.05
CA GLU A 118 -9.51 -5.79 -10.28
C GLU A 118 -8.16 -6.51 -10.34
N PHE A 119 -7.07 -5.83 -9.96
CA PHE A 119 -5.73 -6.42 -9.86
C PHE A 119 -5.70 -7.61 -8.91
N ILE A 120 -6.20 -7.46 -7.68
CA ILE A 120 -6.22 -8.50 -6.64
C ILE A 120 -7.12 -9.67 -7.02
N ASN A 121 -8.30 -9.39 -7.61
CA ASN A 121 -9.26 -10.44 -7.96
C ASN A 121 -8.97 -11.10 -9.31
N SER A 122 -8.11 -10.51 -10.14
CA SER A 122 -7.77 -11.08 -11.44
C SER A 122 -7.12 -12.45 -11.27
N PRO A 123 -7.55 -13.48 -12.01
CA PRO A 123 -6.87 -14.77 -11.96
C PRO A 123 -5.43 -14.59 -12.48
N PRO A 124 -4.44 -15.34 -11.96
CA PRO A 124 -3.08 -15.28 -12.48
C PRO A 124 -3.13 -15.59 -13.98
N ALA A 125 -2.76 -14.59 -14.79
CA ALA A 125 -2.74 -14.74 -16.23
C ALA A 125 -1.74 -15.83 -16.59
N LYS A 126 -2.20 -16.89 -17.26
CA LYS A 126 -1.40 -18.10 -17.54
C LYS A 126 -0.18 -17.83 -18.43
N GLU A 127 -0.11 -16.67 -19.08
CA GLU A 127 0.86 -16.39 -20.16
C GLU A 127 1.58 -15.04 -20.08
N SER A 128 1.20 -14.13 -19.17
CA SER A 128 1.95 -12.88 -19.00
C SER A 128 3.06 -13.09 -17.97
N LYS A 129 4.31 -12.90 -18.40
CA LYS A 129 5.49 -12.88 -17.52
C LYS A 129 5.38 -11.85 -16.38
N GLU A 130 4.47 -10.90 -16.50
CA GLU A 130 4.28 -9.73 -15.65
C GLU A 130 3.38 -9.99 -14.44
N ARG A 131 2.69 -11.13 -14.32
CA ARG A 131 1.77 -11.35 -13.19
C ARG A 131 1.73 -12.78 -12.73
N LYS A 132 2.23 -13.03 -11.52
CA LYS A 132 2.11 -14.33 -10.88
C LYS A 132 1.60 -14.16 -9.45
N ILE A 133 0.31 -14.44 -9.28
CA ILE A 133 -0.28 -14.60 -7.96
C ILE A 133 0.08 -16.00 -7.47
N VAL A 134 0.77 -16.08 -6.33
CA VAL A 134 1.11 -17.35 -5.68
C VAL A 134 0.19 -17.47 -4.47
N ARG A 135 -0.63 -18.52 -4.45
CA ARG A 135 -1.35 -18.88 -3.22
C ARG A 135 -0.47 -19.84 -2.44
N PHE A 136 -0.06 -19.44 -1.25
CA PHE A 136 0.66 -20.33 -0.35
C PHE A 136 -0.36 -21.31 0.22
N LYS A 137 -0.15 -22.60 -0.03
CA LYS A 137 -0.74 -23.62 0.83
C LYS A 137 0.18 -23.72 2.04
N GLY A 138 -0.33 -23.46 3.24
CA GLY A 138 0.47 -23.56 4.46
C GLY A 138 1.17 -24.92 4.51
N ASP A 139 2.50 -24.92 4.51
CA ASP A 139 3.26 -26.16 4.64
C ASP A 139 3.00 -26.71 6.05
N LYS A 140 2.29 -27.83 6.13
CA LYS A 140 2.03 -28.50 7.40
C LYS A 140 3.37 -28.91 7.99
N SER A 141 3.81 -28.21 9.03
CA SER A 141 4.91 -28.65 9.87
C SER A 141 4.51 -29.98 10.51
N ARG A 142 4.88 -31.09 9.86
CA ARG A 142 4.77 -32.46 10.36
C ARG A 142 5.79 -32.66 11.51
N ASP A 143 5.58 -32.00 12.63
CA ASP A 143 6.21 -32.40 13.90
C ASP A 143 5.43 -33.58 14.49
N SER A 144 5.39 -34.68 13.73
CA SER A 144 5.07 -36.00 14.26
C SER A 144 6.36 -36.63 14.76
N SER A 145 6.94 -36.09 15.83
CA SER A 145 7.87 -36.83 16.66
C SER A 145 7.10 -37.92 17.41
N ARG A 146 6.78 -39.00 16.69
CA ARG A 146 6.34 -40.28 17.26
C ARG A 146 7.51 -40.83 18.06
N SER A 147 7.54 -40.62 19.38
CA SER A 147 8.24 -41.54 20.25
C SER A 147 7.47 -42.86 20.20
N SER A 148 8.08 -43.84 19.55
CA SER A 148 7.62 -45.21 19.53
C SER A 148 7.70 -45.79 20.94
N ASP A 149 6.58 -45.85 21.66
CA ASP A 149 6.40 -46.82 22.73
C ASP A 149 5.06 -47.53 22.59
N SER A 150 5.18 -48.85 22.61
CA SER A 150 4.20 -49.88 22.28
C SER A 150 3.07 -49.95 23.30
N TYR A 151 1.82 -49.77 22.86
CA TYR A 151 0.67 -50.39 23.52
C TYR A 151 -0.42 -50.75 22.50
N SER A 152 -0.71 -52.04 22.38
CA SER A 152 -1.79 -52.62 21.60
C SER A 152 -3.08 -52.63 22.43
N GLY A 153 -4.04 -51.78 22.07
CA GLY A 153 -5.39 -51.77 22.61
C GLY A 153 -6.37 -51.37 21.50
N GLU A 154 -7.23 -52.31 21.12
CA GLU A 154 -8.31 -52.13 20.16
C GLU A 154 -9.45 -51.31 20.78
N SER A 155 -9.75 -50.15 20.20
CA SER A 155 -11.00 -49.39 20.34
C SER A 155 -10.98 -48.29 19.27
N ASP A 156 -11.67 -48.45 18.15
CA ASP A 156 -13.12 -48.27 17.92
C ASP A 156 -13.50 -46.78 17.74
N GLU A 157 -13.71 -46.48 16.45
CA GLU A 157 -14.49 -45.44 15.77
C GLU A 157 -14.71 -44.06 16.42
N GLY A 158 -14.06 -43.06 15.83
CA GLY A 158 -14.34 -41.64 16.04
C GLY A 158 -13.33 -40.74 15.33
N ASP A 159 -13.10 -40.96 14.03
CA ASP A 159 -12.22 -40.11 13.22
C ASP A 159 -12.94 -38.79 12.89
N GLU A 160 -12.94 -37.89 13.87
CA GLU A 160 -13.28 -36.48 13.67
C GLU A 160 -12.17 -35.88 12.80
N SER A 161 -12.37 -35.91 11.48
CA SER A 161 -11.50 -35.24 10.53
C SER A 161 -11.44 -33.76 10.87
N GLU A 162 -10.35 -33.35 11.51
CA GLU A 162 -10.01 -31.97 11.82
C GLU A 162 -10.04 -31.19 10.49
N TYR A 163 -11.03 -30.31 10.34
CA TYR A 163 -11.14 -29.45 9.17
C TYR A 163 -9.94 -28.50 9.21
N GLU A 164 -8.91 -28.83 8.43
CA GLU A 164 -7.79 -27.94 8.23
C GLU A 164 -8.27 -26.71 7.47
N GLU A 165 -8.30 -25.58 8.17
CA GLU A 165 -8.51 -24.28 7.54
C GLU A 165 -7.29 -23.99 6.66
N ASP A 166 -7.44 -24.22 5.35
CA ASP A 166 -6.49 -23.74 4.33
C ASP A 166 -6.30 -22.23 4.56
N ASP A 167 -5.11 -21.83 5.01
CA ASP A 167 -4.75 -20.43 5.24
C ASP A 167 -4.68 -19.69 3.89
N ASP A 168 -5.84 -19.16 3.47
CA ASP A 168 -6.16 -18.66 2.12
C ASP A 168 -5.46 -17.33 1.77
N ARG A 169 -4.26 -17.09 2.30
CA ARG A 169 -3.52 -15.83 2.11
C ARG A 169 -3.05 -15.70 0.67
N CYS A 170 -3.30 -14.53 0.10
CA CYS A 170 -2.93 -14.20 -1.26
C CYS A 170 -1.54 -13.56 -1.28
N CYS A 171 -0.62 -14.03 -2.14
CA CYS A 171 0.65 -13.37 -2.41
C CYS A 171 0.67 -12.80 -3.84
N LEU A 172 0.94 -11.51 -3.96
CA LEU A 172 1.13 -10.76 -5.18
C LEU A 172 2.61 -10.57 -5.44
N LEU A 173 3.10 -11.08 -6.57
CA LEU A 173 4.43 -10.74 -7.05
C LEU A 173 4.38 -9.35 -7.67
N ILE A 174 5.21 -8.45 -7.15
CA ILE A 174 5.41 -7.11 -7.69
C ILE A 174 6.48 -7.18 -8.76
N ASP A 175 6.16 -6.59 -9.91
CA ASP A 175 7.09 -6.44 -11.03
C ASP A 175 8.33 -5.64 -10.62
N ASP A 176 9.43 -5.89 -11.32
CA ASP A 176 10.72 -5.20 -11.17
C ASP A 176 10.63 -3.67 -11.35
N GLU A 177 9.48 -3.18 -11.83
CA GLU A 177 9.20 -1.76 -12.04
C GLU A 177 9.11 -0.98 -10.74
N PHE A 178 8.68 -1.59 -9.63
CA PHE A 178 8.48 -0.89 -8.36
C PHE A 178 9.34 -1.45 -7.24
N MET A 179 10.15 -0.58 -6.64
CA MET A 179 10.87 -0.88 -5.40
C MET A 179 9.87 -1.02 -4.24
N MET A 180 10.23 -1.82 -3.24
CA MET A 180 9.42 -1.99 -2.02
C MET A 180 9.11 -0.65 -1.34
N ALA A 181 10.07 0.28 -1.33
CA ALA A 181 9.87 1.62 -0.78
C ALA A 181 8.71 2.37 -1.47
N THR A 182 8.62 2.29 -2.80
CA THR A 182 7.55 2.94 -3.56
C THR A 182 6.18 2.36 -3.20
N ILE A 183 6.09 1.03 -3.05
CA ILE A 183 4.85 0.38 -2.61
C ILE A 183 4.51 0.75 -1.16
N CYS A 184 5.48 0.87 -0.26
CA CYS A 184 5.25 1.37 1.08
C CYS A 184 4.67 2.80 1.08
N ALA A 185 5.21 3.71 0.26
CA ALA A 185 4.68 5.07 0.13
C ALA A 185 3.24 5.07 -0.42
N LEU A 186 2.95 4.23 -1.42
CA LEU A 186 1.60 4.03 -1.96
C LEU A 186 0.63 3.51 -0.88
N LEU A 187 1.03 2.49 -0.12
CA LEU A 187 0.22 1.93 0.96
C LEU A 187 -0.03 2.94 2.08
N MET A 188 0.98 3.74 2.43
CA MET A 188 0.83 4.82 3.40
C MET A 188 -0.30 5.76 2.99
N TYR A 189 -0.31 6.19 1.73
CA TYR A 189 -1.37 7.04 1.19
C TYR A 189 -2.73 6.32 1.21
N VAL A 190 -2.80 5.08 0.72
CA VAL A 190 -4.07 4.34 0.65
C VAL A 190 -4.71 4.16 2.03
N TYR A 191 -3.91 3.97 3.08
CA TYR A 191 -4.40 3.78 4.44
C TYR A 191 -4.74 5.10 5.13
N THR A 192 -3.91 6.13 4.94
CA THR A 192 -3.94 7.34 5.80
C THR A 192 -4.37 8.61 5.06
N GLY A 193 -4.22 8.64 3.74
CA GLY A 193 -4.32 9.84 2.91
C GLY A 193 -3.05 10.71 2.93
N ASP A 194 -2.03 10.33 3.68
CA ASP A 194 -0.77 11.06 3.79
C ASP A 194 0.29 10.50 2.86
N ILE A 195 1.17 11.40 2.42
CA ILE A 195 2.30 11.06 1.56
C ILE A 195 3.57 11.22 2.37
N GLU A 196 4.32 10.14 2.48
CA GLU A 196 5.65 10.12 3.07
C GLU A 196 6.62 9.48 2.06
N LEU A 197 7.53 10.29 1.52
CA LEU A 197 8.52 9.82 0.55
C LEU A 197 9.71 9.11 1.20
N SER A 198 9.99 9.41 2.47
CA SER A 198 10.97 8.69 3.26
C SER A 198 10.28 7.58 4.04
N VAL A 199 10.62 6.33 3.71
CA VAL A 199 9.88 5.16 4.20
C VAL A 199 10.43 4.69 5.54
N ASP A 200 9.61 4.81 6.58
CA ASP A 200 9.84 4.18 7.89
C ASP A 200 9.24 2.78 7.91
N THR A 201 10.11 1.76 7.81
CA THR A 201 9.71 0.35 7.75
C THR A 201 8.98 -0.13 8.99
N SER A 202 9.18 0.53 10.14
CA SER A 202 8.49 0.20 11.39
C SER A 202 7.00 0.51 11.34
N LYS A 203 6.54 1.25 10.31
CA LYS A 203 5.13 1.54 10.03
C LYS A 203 4.39 0.43 9.30
N PHE A 204 5.08 -0.62 8.87
CA PHE A 204 4.52 -1.64 7.99
C PHE A 204 4.67 -3.04 8.59
N ALA A 205 3.68 -3.89 8.30
CA ALA A 205 3.70 -5.31 8.56
C ALA A 205 4.65 -5.99 7.57
N ILE A 206 5.94 -6.06 7.92
CA ILE A 206 6.97 -6.68 7.08
C ILE A 206 7.41 -8.00 7.72
N LYS A 207 7.37 -9.08 6.95
CA LYS A 207 7.84 -10.40 7.39
C LYS A 207 8.92 -10.91 6.44
N GLN A 208 9.99 -11.46 6.99
CA GLN A 208 10.97 -12.19 6.18
C GLN A 208 10.33 -13.50 5.71
N SER A 209 10.34 -13.73 4.41
CA SER A 209 10.08 -15.03 3.80
C SER A 209 11.13 -15.99 4.32
N GLU A 210 10.70 -17.05 5.02
CA GLU A 210 11.56 -18.19 5.30
C GLU A 210 11.87 -18.84 3.95
N GLY A 211 12.96 -18.41 3.31
CA GLY A 211 13.48 -19.16 2.18
C GLY A 211 13.90 -20.54 2.69
N ASP A 212 13.70 -21.58 1.88
CA ASP A 212 14.10 -23.00 2.11
C ASP A 212 15.61 -23.22 2.36
N GLY A 213 16.34 -22.17 2.71
CA GLY A 213 17.72 -22.20 3.16
C GLY A 213 17.84 -22.98 4.46
N SER A 214 18.03 -24.28 4.33
CA SER A 214 18.51 -25.20 5.35
C SER A 214 19.82 -24.69 5.99
N THR A 215 19.73 -23.78 6.96
CA THR A 215 20.81 -23.48 7.89
C THR A 215 20.40 -23.99 9.27
N SER A 216 20.75 -25.26 9.48
CA SER A 216 20.63 -25.99 10.74
C SER A 216 21.16 -25.18 11.94
N GLY A 217 20.26 -24.81 12.84
CA GLY A 217 20.53 -24.70 14.27
C GLY A 217 21.11 -23.38 14.76
N GLN A 218 20.26 -22.53 15.34
CA GLN A 218 20.32 -22.15 16.75
C GLN A 218 19.29 -21.07 17.10
N GLY A 219 18.24 -21.50 17.80
CA GLY A 219 17.88 -20.97 19.12
C GLY A 219 17.56 -19.48 19.29
N LYS A 220 16.29 -19.26 19.65
CA LYS A 220 15.70 -18.13 20.43
C LYS A 220 15.09 -17.00 19.60
N ASN A 221 13.75 -17.05 19.57
CA ASN A 221 12.71 -16.04 19.32
C ASN A 221 13.11 -14.59 19.64
N SER A 222 14.04 -14.02 18.88
CA SER A 222 14.35 -12.60 18.95
C SER A 222 13.33 -11.87 18.09
N THR A 223 12.32 -11.28 18.73
CA THR A 223 11.28 -10.41 18.15
C THR A 223 11.86 -9.08 17.65
N ARG A 224 13.07 -9.09 17.07
CA ARG A 224 13.66 -7.90 16.47
C ARG A 224 13.02 -7.71 15.10
N HIS A 225 12.46 -6.52 14.89
CA HIS A 225 12.00 -6.11 13.57
C HIS A 225 13.19 -6.26 12.59
N PRO A 226 13.04 -6.99 11.48
CA PRO A 226 14.17 -7.30 10.59
C PRO A 226 14.89 -6.06 10.05
N LEU A 227 14.16 -4.93 10.02
CA LEU A 227 14.58 -3.64 9.46
C LEU A 227 14.59 -2.52 10.51
N GLY A 228 14.88 -2.82 11.78
CA GLY A 228 14.92 -1.80 12.84
C GLY A 228 15.88 -0.64 12.54
N LEU A 229 15.77 0.47 13.28
CA LEU A 229 16.57 1.70 13.09
C LEU A 229 18.10 1.48 13.12
N ASP A 230 18.55 0.43 13.82
CA ASP A 230 19.95 0.03 13.91
C ASP A 230 20.40 -0.89 12.77
N SER A 231 19.46 -1.36 11.95
CA SER A 231 19.79 -2.08 10.73
C SER A 231 20.38 -1.09 9.74
N GLY A 232 21.53 -1.44 9.13
CA GLY A 232 22.14 -0.64 8.06
C GLY A 232 21.27 -0.55 6.79
N TRP A 233 20.07 -1.10 6.84
CA TRP A 233 19.08 -1.14 5.78
C TRP A 233 18.22 0.11 5.86
N ARG A 234 18.59 1.12 5.08
CA ARG A 234 17.71 2.26 4.79
C ARG A 234 17.22 2.12 3.36
N PHE A 235 15.90 2.20 3.19
CA PHE A 235 15.34 2.35 1.86
C PHE A 235 15.85 3.65 1.23
N LYS A 236 16.08 3.60 -0.08
CA LYS A 236 16.24 4.82 -0.86
C LYS A 236 14.94 5.63 -0.75
N ASP A 237 15.06 6.94 -0.58
CA ASP A 237 13.89 7.82 -0.59
C ASP A 237 13.16 7.68 -1.94
N VAL A 238 11.83 7.66 -1.86
CA VAL A 238 10.94 7.56 -3.01
C VAL A 238 10.86 8.92 -3.68
N THR A 239 11.00 9.00 -5.00
CA THR A 239 10.77 10.26 -5.71
C THR A 239 9.30 10.45 -6.04
N TRP A 240 8.87 11.70 -6.26
CA TRP A 240 7.53 11.98 -6.76
C TRP A 240 7.23 11.28 -8.09
N MET A 241 8.24 11.09 -8.96
CA MET A 241 8.09 10.35 -10.21
C MET A 241 7.86 8.86 -9.98
N ASP A 242 8.55 8.25 -9.02
CA ASP A 242 8.35 6.83 -8.68
C ASP A 242 6.93 6.61 -8.14
N LEU A 243 6.48 7.48 -7.23
CA LEU A 243 5.14 7.41 -6.66
C LEU A 243 4.06 7.70 -7.71
N LEU A 244 4.29 8.65 -8.63
CA LEU A 244 3.39 8.93 -9.75
C LEU A 244 3.18 7.70 -10.63
N LYS A 245 4.26 7.02 -11.02
CA LYS A 245 4.19 5.79 -11.83
C LYS A 245 3.40 4.69 -11.11
N ALA A 246 3.65 4.49 -9.81
CA ALA A 246 2.91 3.51 -9.02
C ALA A 246 1.43 3.87 -8.88
N ALA A 247 1.12 5.14 -8.59
CA ALA A 247 -0.25 5.63 -8.45
C ALA A 247 -1.05 5.41 -9.75
N ASP A 248 -0.46 5.71 -10.91
CA ASP A 248 -1.08 5.45 -12.21
C ASP A 248 -1.23 3.94 -12.49
N TYR A 249 -0.18 3.14 -12.28
CA TYR A 249 -0.22 1.68 -12.50
C TYR A 249 -1.34 1.00 -11.67
N TYR A 250 -1.48 1.39 -10.41
CA TYR A 250 -2.50 0.85 -9.51
C TYR A 250 -3.83 1.63 -9.53
N GLY A 251 -3.93 2.67 -10.38
CA GLY A 251 -5.13 3.46 -10.59
C GLY A 251 -5.65 4.20 -9.34
N VAL A 252 -4.73 4.72 -8.53
CA VAL A 252 -4.99 5.63 -7.40
C VAL A 252 -4.99 7.07 -7.92
N THR A 253 -6.08 7.45 -8.61
CA THR A 253 -6.16 8.67 -9.44
C THR A 253 -5.99 9.98 -8.67
N ASP A 254 -6.45 10.03 -7.42
CA ASP A 254 -6.31 11.20 -6.56
C ASP A 254 -4.86 11.40 -6.11
N LEU A 255 -4.15 10.32 -5.78
CA LEU A 255 -2.71 10.36 -5.54
C LEU A 255 -1.95 10.74 -6.80
N GLN A 256 -2.32 10.17 -7.95
CA GLN A 256 -1.71 10.48 -9.23
C GLN A 256 -1.77 11.98 -9.51
N ALA A 257 -2.96 12.60 -9.45
CA ALA A 257 -3.13 14.03 -9.67
C ALA A 257 -2.23 14.87 -8.74
N ARG A 258 -2.17 14.50 -7.45
CA ARG A 258 -1.29 15.17 -6.49
C ARG A 258 0.19 14.99 -6.81
N CYS A 259 0.61 13.81 -7.26
CA CYS A 259 1.99 13.58 -7.70
C CYS A 259 2.32 14.36 -8.98
N GLU A 260 1.39 14.52 -9.92
CA GLU A 260 1.59 15.35 -11.11
C GLU A 260 1.89 16.81 -10.74
N GLU A 261 1.10 17.39 -9.83
CA GLU A 261 1.31 18.75 -9.31
C GLU A 261 2.69 18.91 -8.66
N GLU A 262 3.08 17.96 -7.80
CA GLU A 262 4.36 17.98 -7.10
C GLU A 262 5.55 17.76 -8.04
N VAL A 263 5.41 16.91 -9.07
CA VAL A 263 6.44 16.74 -10.10
C VAL A 263 6.63 18.04 -10.87
N ILE A 264 5.56 18.70 -11.30
CA ILE A 264 5.61 20.00 -11.99
C ILE A 264 6.30 21.05 -11.09
N ALA A 265 5.89 21.14 -9.83
CA ALA A 265 6.48 22.08 -8.86
C ALA A 265 7.98 21.81 -8.60
N SER A 266 8.44 20.57 -8.81
CA SER A 266 9.83 20.17 -8.63
C SER A 266 10.74 20.45 -9.83
N ILE A 267 10.20 20.86 -10.99
CA ILE A 267 10.97 21.10 -12.21
C ILE A 267 12.00 22.21 -11.98
N ASN A 268 13.27 21.90 -12.24
CA ASN A 268 14.40 22.82 -12.11
C ASN A 268 15.52 22.45 -13.10
N GLU A 269 16.62 23.22 -13.11
CA GLU A 269 17.74 23.00 -14.05
C GLU A 269 18.36 21.60 -13.97
N SER A 270 18.37 20.98 -12.80
CA SER A 270 19.04 19.69 -12.58
C SER A 270 18.21 18.48 -12.99
N ASN A 271 16.88 18.61 -13.06
CA ASN A 271 15.96 17.47 -13.27
C ASN A 271 14.97 17.65 -14.43
N ALA A 272 14.83 18.84 -15.04
CA ALA A 272 13.80 19.08 -16.05
C ALA A 272 13.84 18.10 -17.23
N LEU A 273 15.05 17.76 -17.70
CA LEU A 273 15.22 16.77 -18.77
C LEU A 273 14.86 15.36 -18.30
N ASP A 274 15.30 14.97 -17.11
CA ASP A 274 14.98 13.66 -16.55
C ASP A 274 13.47 13.48 -16.39
N ILE A 275 12.77 14.51 -15.89
CA ILE A 275 11.30 14.56 -15.81
C ILE A 275 10.67 14.43 -17.21
N LEU A 276 11.12 15.23 -18.18
CA LEU A 276 10.57 15.22 -19.53
C LEU A 276 10.68 13.83 -20.19
N PHE A 277 11.82 13.17 -20.04
CA PHE A 277 12.08 11.87 -20.65
C PHE A 277 11.41 10.70 -19.91
N ASN A 278 11.38 10.72 -18.57
CA ASN A 278 10.86 9.58 -17.80
C ASN A 278 9.35 9.61 -17.58
N VAL A 279 8.74 10.79 -17.46
CA VAL A 279 7.31 10.94 -17.14
C VAL A 279 6.59 11.88 -18.11
N GLY A 280 7.26 12.91 -18.63
CA GLY A 280 6.65 13.87 -19.57
C GLY A 280 6.09 13.24 -20.84
N GLN A 281 6.62 12.12 -21.32
CA GLN A 281 6.04 11.41 -22.47
C GLN A 281 4.61 10.88 -22.22
N LYS A 282 4.28 10.58 -20.96
CA LYS A 282 3.01 9.98 -20.56
C LYS A 282 2.02 11.03 -20.05
N TYR A 283 2.52 12.01 -19.29
CA TYR A 283 1.68 13.04 -18.65
C TYR A 283 1.84 14.37 -19.38
N LYS A 284 0.79 14.75 -20.11
CA LYS A 284 0.80 15.91 -21.01
C LYS A 284 1.14 17.22 -20.29
N ASP A 285 0.57 17.45 -19.11
CA ASP A 285 0.77 18.71 -18.38
C ASP A 285 2.21 18.81 -17.87
N ILE A 286 2.77 17.72 -17.34
CA ILE A 286 4.20 17.62 -17.00
C ILE A 286 5.08 17.88 -18.23
N LYS A 287 4.72 17.33 -19.40
CA LYS A 287 5.45 17.53 -20.65
C LYS A 287 5.54 19.01 -21.00
N LEU A 288 4.40 19.69 -20.99
CA LEU A 288 4.29 21.09 -21.39
C LEU A 288 5.10 21.99 -20.47
N GLU A 289 4.97 21.80 -19.16
CA GLU A 289 5.72 22.57 -18.15
C GLU A 289 7.22 22.32 -18.24
N ALA A 290 7.65 21.06 -18.44
CA ALA A 290 9.06 20.73 -18.60
C ALA A 290 9.65 21.34 -19.90
N ILE A 291 8.91 21.28 -21.01
CA ILE A 291 9.33 21.90 -22.28
C ILE A 291 9.43 23.42 -22.13
N ASP A 292 8.44 24.07 -21.51
CA ASP A 292 8.45 25.50 -21.29
C ASP A 292 9.67 25.91 -20.44
N TYR A 293 9.91 25.20 -19.33
CA TYR A 293 11.06 25.43 -18.48
C TYR A 293 12.39 25.28 -19.24
N ILE A 294 12.59 24.19 -19.98
CA ILE A 294 13.82 23.94 -20.74
C ILE A 294 14.02 25.01 -21.83
N ALA A 295 12.96 25.41 -22.53
CA ALA A 295 13.02 26.46 -23.54
C ALA A 295 13.42 27.81 -22.93
N ASN A 296 12.86 28.16 -21.76
CA ASN A 296 13.20 29.38 -21.03
C ASN A 296 14.67 29.37 -20.55
N MET A 297 15.16 28.23 -20.09
CA MET A 297 16.53 28.06 -19.57
C MET A 297 17.56 27.63 -20.64
N MET A 298 17.17 27.58 -21.92
CA MET A 298 18.05 27.12 -23.00
C MET A 298 19.36 27.91 -23.06
N GLY A 299 19.35 29.22 -22.76
CA GLY A 299 20.57 30.02 -22.66
C GLY A 299 21.55 29.47 -21.61
N SER A 300 21.09 29.19 -20.39
CA SER A 300 21.98 28.69 -19.33
C SER A 300 22.40 27.23 -19.56
N LEU A 301 21.48 26.39 -20.05
CA LEU A 301 21.73 24.97 -20.30
C LEU A 301 22.78 24.74 -21.40
N PHE A 302 22.76 25.54 -22.47
CA PHE A 302 23.66 25.37 -23.61
C PHE A 302 24.98 26.17 -23.50
N ASN A 303 25.06 27.15 -22.60
CA ASN A 303 26.28 27.92 -22.37
C ASN A 303 27.41 27.11 -21.70
N GLN A 304 27.13 25.88 -21.22
CA GLN A 304 28.12 25.02 -20.56
C GLN A 304 28.98 24.20 -21.55
N GLU A 305 28.95 24.50 -22.85
CA GLU A 305 29.63 23.75 -23.93
C GLU A 305 29.28 22.25 -23.99
N ARG A 306 28.23 21.83 -23.27
CA ARG A 306 27.78 20.45 -23.19
C ARG A 306 26.35 20.37 -23.70
N ASP A 307 26.10 19.48 -24.65
CA ASP A 307 24.75 19.15 -25.09
C ASP A 307 23.97 18.52 -23.93
N PRO A 308 22.90 19.17 -23.42
CA PRO A 308 22.16 18.66 -22.29
C PRO A 308 21.30 17.42 -22.66
N PHE A 309 21.06 17.17 -23.96
CA PHE A 309 20.33 16.00 -24.46
C PHE A 309 21.23 14.78 -24.66
N ALA A 310 22.56 14.94 -24.60
CA ALA A 310 23.52 13.85 -24.85
C ALA A 310 23.28 12.57 -24.01
N PRO A 311 22.88 12.64 -22.71
CA PRO A 311 22.55 11.43 -21.93
C PRO A 311 21.36 10.63 -22.48
N TYR A 312 20.48 11.26 -23.25
CA TYR A 312 19.25 10.68 -23.77
C TYR A 312 19.30 10.38 -25.26
N LYS A 313 20.48 10.47 -25.90
CA LYS A 313 20.62 10.28 -27.36
C LYS A 313 20.03 8.96 -27.89
N ASP A 314 20.04 7.92 -27.06
CA ASP A 314 19.56 6.58 -27.39
C ASP A 314 18.07 6.39 -27.04
N HIS A 315 17.43 7.39 -26.43
CA HIS A 315 16.00 7.37 -26.12
C HIS A 315 15.18 7.56 -27.41
N PRO A 316 14.14 6.73 -27.68
CA PRO A 316 13.42 6.74 -28.95
C PRO A 316 12.79 8.09 -29.30
N SER A 317 12.35 8.83 -28.28
CA SER A 317 11.73 10.15 -28.44
C SER A 317 12.70 11.34 -28.34
N CYS A 318 14.01 11.12 -28.26
CA CYS A 318 14.98 12.19 -28.00
C CYS A 318 14.98 13.27 -29.09
N TYR A 319 15.07 12.85 -30.34
CA TYR A 319 15.05 13.79 -31.47
C TYR A 319 13.74 14.58 -31.53
N GLU A 320 12.60 13.92 -31.33
CA GLU A 320 11.28 14.56 -31.34
C GLU A 320 11.17 15.62 -30.23
N LEU A 321 11.53 15.27 -28.99
CA LEU A 321 11.50 16.21 -27.86
C LEU A 321 12.44 17.39 -28.06
N MET A 322 13.63 17.17 -28.61
CA MET A 322 14.58 18.24 -28.90
C MET A 322 13.98 19.22 -29.92
N VAL A 323 13.38 18.72 -31.00
CA VAL A 323 12.71 19.57 -32.00
C VAL A 323 11.53 20.32 -31.39
N GLU A 324 10.77 19.68 -30.50
CA GLU A 324 9.63 20.28 -29.80
C GLU A 324 10.08 21.44 -28.89
N VAL A 325 11.14 21.24 -28.09
CA VAL A 325 11.75 22.28 -27.26
C VAL A 325 12.26 23.45 -28.11
N MET A 326 12.96 23.17 -29.22
CA MET A 326 13.45 24.20 -30.13
C MET A 326 12.31 25.00 -30.78
N ARG A 327 11.23 24.32 -31.17
CA ARG A 327 10.04 24.97 -31.73
C ARG A 327 9.35 25.84 -30.69
N HIS A 328 9.20 25.33 -29.46
CA HIS A 328 8.63 26.10 -28.34
C HIS A 328 9.43 27.37 -28.07
N LYS A 329 10.76 27.27 -28.04
CA LYS A 329 11.64 28.44 -27.90
C LYS A 329 11.51 29.44 -29.04
N GLY A 330 11.46 28.97 -30.29
CA GLY A 330 11.27 29.83 -31.46
C GLY A 330 9.96 30.61 -31.42
N ASN A 331 8.89 30.00 -30.89
CA ASN A 331 7.58 30.64 -30.75
C ASN A 331 7.51 31.68 -29.62
N GLN A 332 8.42 31.63 -28.63
CA GLN A 332 8.51 32.62 -27.55
C GLN A 332 9.30 33.87 -27.93
N GLY A 333 10.09 33.81 -29.02
CA GLY A 333 11.01 34.87 -29.46
C GLY A 333 10.51 35.79 -30.58
N LEU A 334 9.22 35.69 -30.93
CA LEU A 334 8.47 36.57 -31.84
C LEU A 334 7.42 37.32 -31.02
#